data_AF-A0A2D4MU76-F1
#
_entry.id   AF-A0A2D4MU76-F1
#
_cell.length_a   1.000
_cell.length_b   1.000
_cell.length_c   1.000
_cell.angle_alpha   90.00
_cell.angle_beta   90.00
_cell.angle_gamma   90.00
#
_symmetry.space_group_name_H-M   'P 1'
#
loop_
_entity.id
_entity.type
_entity.pdbx_description
1 polymer ?
#
loop_
_entity_poly.entity_id
_entity_poly.type
_entity_poly.pdbx_seq_one_letter_code
_entity_poly.pdbx_strand_id
1 'polypeptide(L)'
;MLKPQCYISAEEIENITKFMNDTTTQWRHLSVEVRSVRSMLEEVISNWDRYSNTVTILQAWLEDAEKMLNQPEHAKKDFFRHLPQWIQQHTAMNDAGNFLIETCDETVSRDLKQQLLLLNGRWRELFMQVKQYARADELDRV
;
A
#
# COMPACT_ATOMS: atom_id res chain seq x y z
N MET A 1 15.44 -69.27 24.66
CA MET A 1 15.03 -67.98 25.24
C MET A 1 14.40 -67.14 24.14
N LEU A 2 13.10 -66.86 24.24
CA LEU A 2 12.37 -66.00 23.30
C LEU A 2 12.72 -64.53 23.61
N LYS A 3 13.01 -63.72 22.59
CA LYS A 3 13.23 -62.27 22.74
C LYS A 3 11.96 -61.62 23.31
N PRO A 4 12.06 -60.61 24.20
CA PRO A 4 10.89 -59.87 24.63
C PRO A 4 10.36 -59.08 23.43
N GLN A 5 9.15 -59.42 22.98
CA GLN A 5 8.39 -58.59 22.07
C GLN A 5 7.92 -57.39 22.88
N CYS A 6 8.41 -56.21 22.55
CA CYS A 6 7.94 -54.95 23.13
C CYS A 6 6.50 -54.75 22.67
N TYR A 7 5.53 -55.15 23.49
CA TYR A 7 4.12 -54.86 23.27
C TYR A 7 3.90 -53.42 23.72
N ILE A 8 3.75 -52.52 22.74
CA ILE A 8 3.27 -51.16 23.00
C ILE A 8 1.86 -51.31 23.59
N SER A 9 1.66 -50.80 24.81
CA SER A 9 0.39 -50.84 25.51
C SER A 9 -0.66 -49.97 24.81
N ALA A 10 -1.94 -50.26 25.03
CA ALA A 10 -3.03 -49.45 24.46
C ALA A 10 -2.95 -47.97 24.89
N GLU A 11 -2.51 -47.71 26.13
CA GLU A 11 -2.28 -46.37 26.66
C GLU A 11 -1.15 -45.63 25.92
N GLU A 12 -0.05 -46.33 25.63
CA GLU A 12 1.04 -45.75 24.82
C GLU A 12 0.59 -45.45 23.39
N ILE A 13 -0.24 -46.30 22.77
CA ILE A 13 -0.83 -46.04 21.45
C ILE A 13 -1.74 -44.80 21.49
N GLU A 14 -2.57 -44.65 22.52
CA GLU A 14 -3.44 -43.48 22.69
C GLU A 14 -2.62 -42.20 22.89
N ASN A 15 -1.60 -42.24 23.74
CA ASN A 15 -0.71 -41.11 23.98
C ASN A 15 0.05 -40.69 22.72
N ILE A 16 0.58 -41.65 21.94
CA ILE A 16 1.22 -41.38 20.65
C ILE A 16 0.21 -40.78 19.67
N THR A 17 -1.00 -41.33 19.60
CA THR A 17 -2.06 -40.84 18.70
C THR A 17 -2.44 -39.40 19.03
N LYS A 18 -2.61 -39.08 20.32
CA LYS A 18 -2.88 -37.73 20.79
C LYS A 18 -1.75 -36.77 20.44
N PHE A 19 -0.50 -37.14 20.73
CA PHE A 19 0.67 -36.34 20.40
C PHE A 19 0.78 -36.05 18.89
N MET A 20 0.55 -37.05 18.05
CA MET A 20 0.55 -36.89 16.59
C MET A 20 -0.55 -35.95 16.11
N ASN A 21 -1.75 -36.04 16.68
CA ASN A 21 -2.87 -35.14 16.36
C ASN A 21 -2.59 -33.69 16.79
N ASP A 22 -2.04 -33.50 17.99
CA ASP A 22 -1.67 -32.19 18.52
C ASP A 22 -0.58 -31.55 17.66
N THR A 23 0.46 -32.32 17.31
CA THR A 23 1.56 -31.87 16.43
C THR A 23 1.04 -31.50 15.04
N THR A 24 0.15 -32.31 14.46
CA THR A 24 -0.46 -32.03 13.16
C THR A 24 -1.30 -30.74 13.20
N THR A 25 -2.03 -30.52 14.29
CA THR A 25 -2.84 -29.32 14.48
C THR A 25 -1.96 -28.07 14.61
N GLN A 26 -0.89 -28.14 15.40
CA GLN A 26 0.09 -27.05 15.54
C GLN A 26 0.75 -26.73 14.20
N TRP A 27 1.16 -27.75 13.44
CA TRP A 27 1.73 -27.56 12.11
C TRP A 27 0.76 -26.86 11.16
N ARG A 28 -0.53 -27.24 11.18
CA ARG A 28 -1.56 -26.60 10.37
C ARG A 28 -1.73 -25.12 10.75
N HIS A 29 -1.75 -24.81 12.04
CA HIS A 29 -1.88 -23.42 12.51
C HIS A 29 -0.69 -22.58 12.06
N LEU A 30 0.53 -23.05 12.33
CA LEU A 30 1.76 -22.36 11.90
C LEU A 30 1.79 -22.17 10.38
N SER A 31 1.38 -23.18 9.61
CA SER A 31 1.32 -23.09 8.14
C SER A 31 0.35 -22.01 7.67
N VAL A 32 -0.78 -21.81 8.36
CA VAL A 32 -1.72 -20.73 8.06
C VAL A 32 -1.12 -19.38 8.44
N GLU A 33 -0.52 -19.25 9.62
CA GLU A 33 0.10 -17.99 10.07
C GLU A 33 1.21 -17.53 9.11
N VAL A 34 2.10 -18.44 8.69
CA VAL A 34 3.18 -18.14 7.74
C VAL A 34 2.61 -17.66 6.39
N ARG A 35 1.52 -18.27 5.91
CA ARG A 35 0.87 -17.84 4.66
C ARG A 35 0.22 -16.47 4.81
N SER A 36 -0.42 -16.20 5.94
CA SER A 36 -1.04 -14.89 6.22
C SER A 36 0.00 -13.77 6.30
N VAL A 37 1.12 -14.00 7.00
CA VAL A 37 2.23 -13.05 7.04
C VAL A 37 2.80 -12.81 5.64
N ARG A 38 2.95 -13.86 4.84
CA ARG A 38 3.40 -13.73 3.45
C ARG A 38 2.45 -12.85 2.63
N SER A 39 1.14 -13.11 2.67
CA SER A 39 0.15 -12.29 1.95
C SER A 39 0.19 -10.83 2.38
N MET A 40 0.33 -10.57 3.69
CA MET A 40 0.48 -9.20 4.21
C MET A 40 1.73 -8.51 3.65
N LEU A 41 2.88 -9.21 3.63
CA LEU A 41 4.12 -8.64 3.10
C LEU A 41 4.06 -8.40 1.58
N GLU A 42 3.41 -9.29 0.83
CA GLU A 42 3.16 -9.08 -0.60
C GLU A 42 2.33 -7.81 -0.85
N GLU A 43 1.33 -7.54 0.00
CA GLU A 43 0.53 -6.31 -0.05
C GLU A 43 1.33 -5.06 0.34
N VAL A 44 2.19 -5.16 1.35
CA VAL A 44 3.12 -4.07 1.74
C VAL A 44 4.06 -3.72 0.59
N ILE A 45 4.64 -4.71 -0.09
CA ILE A 45 5.52 -4.49 -1.25
C ILE A 45 4.75 -3.79 -2.38
N SER A 46 3.54 -4.29 -2.70
CA SER A 46 2.71 -3.68 -3.75
C SER A 46 2.36 -2.22 -3.44
N ASN A 47 2.11 -1.88 -2.17
CA ASN A 47 1.81 -0.51 -1.76
C ASN A 47 3.08 0.37 -1.78
N TRP A 48 4.25 -0.16 -1.45
CA TRP A 48 5.51 0.55 -1.60
C TRP A 48 5.82 0.89 -3.06
N ASP A 49 5.63 -0.05 -3.98
CA ASP A 49 5.81 0.20 -5.42
C ASP A 49 4.84 1.27 -5.91
N ARG A 50 3.56 1.19 -5.51
CA ARG A 50 2.56 2.20 -5.88
C ARG A 50 2.90 3.57 -5.28
N TYR A 51 3.24 3.64 -4.01
CA TYR A 51 3.56 4.88 -3.31
C TYR A 51 4.79 5.56 -3.92
N SER A 52 5.91 4.85 -4.04
CA SER A 52 7.16 5.39 -4.56
C SER A 52 7.03 5.91 -6.01
N ASN A 53 6.35 5.15 -6.88
CA ASN A 53 6.11 5.56 -8.26
C ASN A 53 5.21 6.79 -8.34
N THR A 54 4.10 6.80 -7.59
CA THR A 54 3.16 7.94 -7.59
C THR A 54 3.78 9.20 -6.99
N VAL A 55 4.55 9.09 -5.90
CA VAL A 55 5.34 10.20 -5.32
C VAL A 55 6.28 10.80 -6.36
N THR A 56 7.06 9.96 -7.04
CA THR A 56 8.05 10.42 -8.03
C THR A 56 7.37 11.19 -9.16
N ILE A 57 6.32 10.61 -9.74
CA ILE A 57 5.59 11.20 -10.87
C ILE A 57 4.85 12.47 -10.45
N LEU A 58 4.22 12.47 -9.27
CA LEU A 58 3.46 13.62 -8.77
C LEU A 58 4.36 14.79 -8.37
N GLN A 59 5.53 14.53 -7.77
CA GLN A 59 6.49 15.59 -7.45
C GLN A 59 6.98 16.32 -8.70
N ALA A 60 7.41 15.57 -9.72
CA ALA A 60 7.86 16.15 -10.98
C ALA A 60 6.75 17.01 -11.62
N TRP A 61 5.52 16.49 -11.65
CA TRP A 61 4.39 17.24 -12.18
C TRP A 61 4.06 18.48 -11.34
N LEU A 62 4.10 18.39 -10.01
CA LEU A 62 3.84 19.53 -9.12
C LEU A 62 4.83 20.67 -9.38
N GLU A 63 6.11 20.37 -9.57
CA GLU A 63 7.13 21.38 -9.90
C GLU A 63 6.83 22.11 -11.21
N ASP A 64 6.40 21.39 -12.23
CA ASP A 64 6.04 21.98 -13.52
C ASP A 64 4.71 22.75 -13.45
N ALA A 65 3.74 22.23 -12.70
CA ALA A 65 2.47 22.87 -12.46
C ALA A 65 2.62 24.21 -11.69
N GLU A 66 3.48 24.24 -10.68
CA GLU A 66 3.80 25.44 -9.91
C GLU A 66 4.43 26.53 -10.82
N LYS A 67 5.32 26.15 -11.75
CA LYS A 67 5.88 27.09 -12.75
C LYS A 67 4.80 27.58 -13.72
N MET A 68 3.86 26.70 -14.09
CA MET A 68 2.77 27.01 -15.01
C MET A 68 1.82 28.09 -14.47
N LEU A 69 1.72 28.25 -13.15
CA LEU A 69 0.90 29.30 -12.52
C LEU A 69 1.30 30.73 -12.95
N ASN A 70 2.53 30.94 -13.39
CA ASN A 70 3.01 32.25 -13.85
C ASN A 70 2.89 32.46 -15.37
N GLN A 71 2.35 31.48 -16.10
CA GLN A 71 2.19 31.55 -17.55
C GLN A 71 0.87 32.23 -17.95
N PRO A 72 0.68 32.62 -19.22
CA PRO A 72 -0.59 33.12 -19.71
C PRO A 72 -1.73 32.09 -19.62
N GLU A 73 -2.98 32.56 -19.58
CA GLU A 73 -4.17 31.73 -19.35
C GLU A 73 -4.33 30.57 -20.36
N HIS A 74 -4.01 30.78 -21.63
CA HIS A 74 -4.10 29.73 -22.66
C HIS A 74 -3.16 28.55 -22.34
N ALA A 75 -1.93 28.83 -21.93
CA ALA A 75 -0.95 27.80 -21.56
C ALA A 75 -1.39 27.05 -20.30
N LYS A 76 -1.99 27.74 -19.32
CA LYS A 76 -2.55 27.09 -18.13
C LYS A 76 -3.69 26.14 -18.50
N LYS A 77 -4.63 26.57 -19.33
CA LYS A 77 -5.74 25.72 -19.80
C LYS A 77 -5.21 24.45 -20.46
N ASP A 78 -4.26 24.58 -21.38
CA ASP A 78 -3.69 23.45 -22.11
C ASP A 78 -2.94 22.47 -21.19
N PHE A 79 -2.22 22.99 -20.19
CA PHE A 79 -1.49 22.15 -19.23
C PHE A 79 -2.44 21.44 -18.25
N PHE A 80 -3.39 22.18 -17.67
CA PHE A 80 -4.30 21.68 -16.64
C PHE A 80 -5.53 20.93 -17.18
N ARG A 81 -5.70 20.77 -18.50
CA ARG A 81 -6.77 19.92 -19.06
C ARG A 81 -6.75 18.49 -18.52
N HIS A 82 -5.56 17.94 -18.27
CA HIS A 82 -5.39 16.60 -17.70
C HIS A 82 -5.42 16.57 -16.16
N LEU A 83 -5.81 17.66 -15.49
CA LEU A 83 -5.88 17.74 -14.02
C LEU A 83 -6.69 16.60 -13.37
N PRO A 84 -7.80 16.08 -13.95
CA PRO A 84 -8.51 14.93 -13.40
C PRO A 84 -7.64 13.68 -13.21
N GLN A 85 -6.71 13.39 -14.14
CA GLN A 85 -5.77 12.27 -14.00
C GLN A 85 -4.84 12.48 -12.81
N TRP A 86 -4.38 13.71 -12.59
CA TRP A 86 -3.49 14.05 -11.47
C TRP A 86 -4.19 13.99 -10.12
N ILE A 87 -5.49 14.33 -10.07
CA ILE A 87 -6.32 14.09 -8.88
C ILE A 87 -6.33 12.59 -8.53
N GLN A 88 -6.52 11.71 -9.52
CA GLN A 88 -6.49 10.26 -9.29
C GLN A 88 -5.13 9.78 -8.81
N GLN A 89 -4.02 10.30 -9.37
CA GLN A 89 -2.66 9.97 -8.92
C GLN A 89 -2.42 10.42 -7.47
N HIS A 90 -2.89 11.62 -7.10
CA HIS A 90 -2.82 12.13 -5.74
C HIS A 90 -3.63 11.28 -4.74
N THR A 91 -4.83 10.84 -5.11
CA THR A 91 -5.62 9.90 -4.31
C THR A 91 -4.87 8.56 -4.16
N ALA A 92 -4.37 8.01 -5.27
CA ALA A 92 -3.66 6.74 -5.27
C ALA A 92 -2.39 6.75 -4.40
N MET A 93 -1.67 7.87 -4.39
CA MET A 93 -0.52 8.09 -3.52
C MET A 93 -0.93 8.11 -2.05
N ASN A 94 -2.01 8.82 -1.70
CA ASN A 94 -2.50 8.91 -0.32
C ASN A 94 -2.99 7.57 0.20
N ASP A 95 -3.74 6.81 -0.60
CA ASP A 95 -4.24 5.50 -0.19
C ASP A 95 -3.08 4.54 0.11
N ALA A 96 -2.10 4.46 -0.80
CA ALA A 96 -0.92 3.63 -0.62
C ALA A 96 -0.07 4.10 0.58
N GLY A 97 0.14 5.40 0.73
CA GLY A 97 0.90 5.96 1.84
C GLY A 97 0.24 5.74 3.20
N ASN A 98 -1.08 5.89 3.30
CA ASN A 98 -1.83 5.62 4.52
C ASN A 98 -1.78 4.13 4.91
N PHE A 99 -1.93 3.23 3.94
CA PHE A 99 -1.76 1.79 4.18
C PHE A 99 -0.37 1.47 4.75
N LEU A 100 0.69 2.03 4.16
CA LEU A 100 2.06 1.80 4.63
C LEU A 100 2.29 2.37 6.03
N ILE A 101 1.70 3.52 6.35
CA ILE A 101 1.75 4.12 7.69
C ILE A 101 1.09 3.23 8.75
N GLU A 102 0.00 2.55 8.41
CA GLU A 102 -0.73 1.67 9.32
C GLU A 102 -0.03 0.32 9.53
N THR A 103 0.76 -0.13 8.55
CA THR A 103 1.34 -1.48 8.52
C THR A 103 2.82 -1.56 8.85
N CYS A 104 3.59 -0.48 8.61
CA CYS A 104 5.02 -0.43 8.91
C CYS A 104 5.29 -0.06 10.37
N ASP A 105 6.54 -0.25 10.80
CA ASP A 105 6.98 0.15 12.13
C ASP A 105 6.99 1.69 12.31
N GLU A 106 7.05 2.13 13.56
CA GLU A 106 6.93 3.54 13.93
C GLU A 106 7.93 4.47 13.23
N THR A 107 9.15 4.00 12.97
CA THR A 107 10.18 4.82 12.33
C THR A 107 9.79 5.10 10.89
N VAL A 108 9.47 4.05 10.15
CA VAL A 108 9.05 4.13 8.74
C VAL A 108 7.74 4.94 8.62
N SER A 109 6.77 4.67 9.49
CA SER A 109 5.48 5.35 9.49
C SER A 109 5.60 6.85 9.80
N ARG A 110 6.53 7.25 10.66
CA ARG A 110 6.81 8.68 10.93
C ARG A 110 7.35 9.38 9.68
N ASP A 111 8.31 8.76 9.01
CA ASP A 111 8.96 9.35 7.83
C ASP A 111 7.96 9.48 6.66
N LEU A 112 7.12 8.44 6.44
CA LEU A 112 6.01 8.47 5.49
C LEU A 112 5.00 9.59 5.79
N LYS A 113 4.60 9.74 7.06
CA LYS A 113 3.70 10.82 7.48
C LYS A 113 4.27 12.20 7.15
N GLN A 114 5.57 12.41 7.40
CA GLN A 114 6.22 13.68 7.12
C GLN A 114 6.24 13.97 5.62
N GLN A 115 6.59 12.98 4.79
CA GLN A 115 6.59 13.12 3.33
C GLN A 115 5.18 13.41 2.79
N LEU A 116 4.18 12.62 3.19
CA LEU A 116 2.78 12.84 2.79
C LEU A 116 2.27 14.22 3.19
N LEU A 117 2.58 14.69 4.40
CA LEU A 117 2.16 16.01 4.87
C LEU A 117 2.68 17.12 3.95
N LEU A 118 3.95 17.04 3.54
CA LEU A 118 4.57 18.02 2.64
C LEU A 118 3.94 17.98 1.23
N LEU A 119 3.82 16.79 0.65
CA LEU A 119 3.23 16.64 -0.70
C LEU A 119 1.76 17.07 -0.72
N ASN A 120 0.98 16.69 0.29
CA ASN A 120 -0.42 17.09 0.41
C ASN A 120 -0.57 18.59 0.62
N GLY A 121 0.35 19.21 1.36
CA GLY A 121 0.42 20.66 1.51
C GLY A 121 0.59 21.37 0.17
N ARG A 122 1.62 21.00 -0.59
CA ARG A 122 1.89 21.55 -1.94
C ARG A 122 0.72 21.32 -2.89
N TRP A 123 0.20 20.10 -2.93
CA TRP A 123 -0.96 19.76 -3.77
C TRP A 123 -2.16 20.64 -3.45
N ARG A 124 -2.49 20.82 -2.16
CA ARG A 124 -3.62 21.64 -1.73
C ARG A 124 -3.47 23.10 -2.17
N GLU A 125 -2.29 23.69 -2.00
CA GLU A 125 -2.00 25.07 -2.40
C GLU A 125 -2.13 25.28 -3.90
N LEU A 126 -1.57 24.37 -4.70
CA LEU A 126 -1.72 24.38 -6.15
C LEU A 126 -3.20 24.21 -6.55
N PHE A 127 -3.86 23.18 -6.01
CA PHE A 127 -5.22 22.81 -6.38
C PHE A 127 -6.23 23.93 -6.14
N MET A 128 -6.07 24.71 -5.06
CA MET A 128 -6.91 25.89 -4.81
C MET A 128 -6.91 26.89 -5.97
N GLN A 129 -5.78 27.03 -6.68
CA GLN A 129 -5.62 27.94 -7.80
C GLN A 129 -6.11 27.35 -9.12
N VAL A 130 -5.99 26.03 -9.30
CA VAL A 130 -6.20 25.37 -10.61
C VAL A 130 -7.49 24.55 -10.69
N LYS A 131 -8.26 24.42 -9.59
CA LYS A 131 -9.50 23.62 -9.52
C LYS A 131 -10.53 23.93 -10.61
N GLN A 132 -10.53 25.14 -11.17
CA GLN A 132 -11.43 25.52 -12.25
C GLN A 132 -11.19 24.73 -13.55
N TYR A 133 -9.95 24.30 -13.80
CA TYR A 133 -9.59 23.53 -14.99
C TYR A 133 -10.06 22.07 -14.92
N ALA A 134 -10.36 21.55 -13.73
CA ALA A 134 -10.88 20.19 -13.57
C ALA A 134 -12.28 20.00 -14.18
N ARG A 135 -13.00 21.09 -14.48
CA ARG A 135 -14.35 21.10 -15.09
C ARG A 135 -14.35 21.48 -16.57
N ALA A 136 -13.22 21.94 -17.10
CA ALA A 136 -13.17 22.58 -18.42
C ALA A 136 -13.28 21.58 -19.59
N ASP A 137 -12.79 20.34 -19.41
CA ASP A 137 -12.77 19.32 -20.47
C ASP A 137 -14.14 18.71 -20.80
N GLU A 138 -15.19 18.96 -20.00
CA GLU A 138 -16.55 18.49 -20.28
C GLU A 138 -17.26 19.36 -21.35
N LEU A 139 -16.83 20.61 -21.55
CA LEU A 139 -17.52 21.56 -22.43
C LEU A 139 -16.98 21.59 -23.86
N ASP A 140 -15.74 21.16 -24.09
CA ASP A 140 -15.11 21.12 -25.43
C ASP A 140 -15.40 19.81 -26.20
N ARG A 141 -16.21 18.91 -25.64
CA ARG A 141 -16.63 17.64 -26.27
C ARG A 141 -18.08 17.61 -26.78
N VAL A 142 -18.75 18.77 -26.85
CA VAL A 142 -20.13 18.92 -27.37
C VAL A 142 -20.14 19.59 -28.73
#